data_AF-A0A939EKI7-F1
#
_entry.id   AF-A0A939EKI7-F1
#
_cell.length_a   1.000
_cell.length_b   1.000
_cell.length_c   1.000
_cell.angle_alpha   90.00
_cell.angle_beta   90.00
_cell.angle_gamma   90.00
#
_symmetry.space_group_name_H-M   'P 1'
#
loop_
_entity.id
_entity.type
_entity.pdbx_description
1 polymer ?
#
loop_
_entity_poly.entity_id
_entity_poly.type
_entity_poly.pdbx_seq_one_letter_code
_entity_poly.pdbx_strand_id
1 'polypeptide(L)'
;MTFIKQLAGLHKLAGLAFSAALMSTSAFGGEIILNSDQTDPAPKQAMEELIAGFEEVHPDISVKWNNFDHEGYKSAIRNFLTAETPDVAAWYAGNRMAPFVNAGLFEDVSDVWEDNGLNDQLKSAAASMTIDGKKWGVPYTYYQWGIYYRKDIFAEQGITPPKTWDELLAACAKLQEAGVTPFTIGSKALWPTAGWFDYLDLRVNGYEFHMDLTSGKIPYTDERVKAVFDKWAELVEPGYFVANHAAIDWQDAIPHLVQGKAAMYLMGNFAVATMKDGGLTDEQIGFLQFPEITPGLPMAEEAPTDTFHIPSGAKNKEDAKKFLAYLASPEAQTRMNKTLGQLPVNSQSETPEDPYLDAGFHMLSNAYALAQFYDRDAPAAMAKAGMEGFQEFMVKPDKADAILKRLEKVRARVYK
;
A
#
# COMPACT_ATOMS: atom_id res chain seq x y z
N MET A 1 83.62 -24.23 54.15
CA MET A 1 83.36 -25.68 54.30
C MET A 1 81.95 -25.95 53.79
N THR A 2 81.62 -26.82 52.84
CA THR A 2 82.38 -27.77 52.03
C THR A 2 81.39 -28.26 50.96
N PHE A 3 81.81 -28.20 49.69
CA PHE A 3 81.54 -29.12 48.57
C PHE A 3 80.16 -29.78 48.35
N ILE A 4 79.62 -29.50 47.15
CA ILE A 4 79.37 -30.44 46.03
C ILE A 4 78.79 -31.83 46.39
N LYS A 5 77.60 -32.13 45.85
CA LYS A 5 77.36 -33.37 45.10
C LYS A 5 76.29 -33.21 44.03
N GLN A 6 76.59 -33.84 42.91
CA GLN A 6 76.03 -33.70 41.58
C GLN A 6 75.38 -35.05 41.21
N LEU A 7 74.46 -34.99 40.24
CA LEU A 7 74.09 -36.00 39.24
C LEU A 7 72.91 -36.98 39.43
N ALA A 8 72.27 -37.15 38.26
CA ALA A 8 71.29 -38.12 37.77
C ALA A 8 69.83 -37.83 38.19
N GLY A 9 68.92 -37.38 37.31
CA GLY A 9 68.82 -37.59 35.87
C GLY A 9 67.67 -38.56 35.61
N LEU A 10 66.47 -38.05 35.33
CA LEU A 10 65.47 -38.80 34.56
C LEU A 10 64.56 -37.80 33.84
N HIS A 11 64.73 -37.76 32.53
CA HIS A 11 63.87 -37.04 31.59
C HIS A 11 62.47 -37.66 31.64
N LYS A 12 61.45 -36.86 31.96
CA LYS A 12 60.08 -37.11 31.48
C LYS A 12 59.75 -35.99 30.51
N LEU A 13 59.55 -36.37 29.24
CA LEU A 13 59.02 -35.51 28.19
C LEU A 13 57.71 -34.88 28.68
N ALA A 14 57.70 -33.56 28.87
CA ALA A 14 56.48 -32.78 28.83
C ALA A 14 56.09 -32.68 27.34
N GLY A 15 55.15 -33.52 26.92
CA GLY A 15 54.47 -33.31 25.65
C GLY A 15 53.71 -32.00 25.72
N LEU A 16 54.13 -31.00 24.94
CA LEU A 16 53.30 -29.86 24.61
C LEU A 16 52.05 -30.40 23.90
N ALA A 17 50.94 -30.49 24.63
CA ALA A 17 49.63 -30.48 23.99
C ALA A 17 49.40 -29.05 23.50
N PHE A 18 49.70 -28.81 22.22
CA PHE A 18 49.35 -27.57 21.55
C PHE A 18 47.82 -27.51 21.49
N SER A 19 47.24 -26.64 22.32
CA SER A 19 45.82 -26.33 22.32
C SER A 19 45.43 -25.73 20.97
N ALA A 20 44.86 -26.54 20.09
CA ALA A 20 43.97 -26.03 19.05
C ALA A 20 42.59 -25.85 19.69
N ALA A 21 42.43 -24.78 20.46
CA ALA A 21 41.10 -24.25 20.70
C ALA A 21 40.61 -23.75 19.34
N LEU A 22 39.78 -24.56 18.67
CA LEU A 22 38.87 -24.07 17.65
C LEU A 22 38.02 -23.01 18.33
N MET A 23 38.46 -21.76 18.26
CA MET A 23 37.55 -20.64 18.35
C MET A 23 36.65 -20.77 17.13
N SER A 24 35.54 -21.47 17.30
CA SER A 24 34.34 -21.17 16.53
C SER A 24 34.09 -19.68 16.77
N THR A 25 34.51 -18.86 15.81
CA THR A 25 33.93 -17.54 15.67
C THR A 25 32.46 -17.81 15.41
N SER A 26 31.65 -17.77 16.47
CA SER A 26 30.23 -17.50 16.31
C SER A 26 30.21 -16.24 15.46
N ALA A 27 29.77 -16.36 14.20
CA ALA A 27 29.46 -15.19 13.42
C ALA A 27 28.44 -14.43 14.27
N PHE A 28 28.82 -13.25 14.78
CA PHE A 28 27.81 -12.31 15.26
C PHE A 28 26.99 -11.99 14.03
N GLY A 29 25.86 -12.68 13.83
CA GLY A 29 24.95 -12.25 12.78
C GLY A 29 24.34 -10.90 13.17
N GLY A 30 24.05 -10.11 12.14
CA GLY A 30 23.68 -8.71 12.31
C GLY A 30 22.27 -8.55 12.88
N GLU A 31 22.03 -7.44 13.57
CA GLU A 31 20.68 -6.93 13.82
C GLU A 31 20.30 -6.03 12.63
N ILE A 32 19.19 -6.32 11.96
CA ILE A 32 18.57 -5.46 10.94
C ILE A 32 17.68 -4.45 11.68
N ILE A 33 17.87 -3.16 11.43
CA ILE A 33 16.90 -2.15 11.84
C ILE A 33 15.86 -1.96 10.73
N LEU A 34 14.60 -2.29 11.01
CA LEU A 34 13.49 -2.14 10.07
C LEU A 34 12.54 -1.03 10.54
N ASN A 35 12.23 -0.08 9.66
CA ASN A 35 11.18 0.92 9.88
C ASN A 35 9.97 0.63 8.97
N SER A 36 8.76 0.63 9.53
CA SER A 36 7.51 0.57 8.76
C SER A 36 6.35 1.21 9.52
N ASP A 37 5.15 1.13 8.96
CA ASP A 37 3.92 1.76 9.44
C ASP A 37 2.73 0.80 9.52
N GLN A 38 3.01 -0.48 9.76
CA GLN A 38 2.02 -1.55 9.77
C GLN A 38 1.33 -1.62 11.14
N THR A 39 0.50 -0.62 11.44
CA THR A 39 -0.16 -0.45 12.76
C THR A 39 -1.52 -1.12 12.88
N ASP A 40 -2.20 -1.31 11.75
CA ASP A 40 -3.51 -1.97 11.73
C ASP A 40 -3.36 -3.46 12.10
N PRO A 41 -4.38 -4.10 12.70
CA PRO A 41 -4.24 -5.45 13.25
C PRO A 41 -3.70 -6.50 12.27
N ALA A 42 -4.29 -6.59 11.08
CA ALA A 42 -3.88 -7.57 10.06
C ALA A 42 -2.49 -7.26 9.48
N PRO A 43 -2.16 -6.02 9.05
CA PRO A 43 -0.80 -5.70 8.62
C PRO A 43 0.27 -5.88 9.69
N LYS A 44 -0.05 -5.55 10.95
CA LYS A 44 0.86 -5.79 12.07
C LYS A 44 1.17 -7.27 12.24
N GLN A 45 0.15 -8.12 12.24
CA GLN A 45 0.31 -9.56 12.35
C GLN A 45 1.12 -10.13 11.17
N ALA A 46 0.83 -9.69 9.94
CA ALA A 46 1.57 -10.13 8.75
C ALA A 46 3.06 -9.76 8.82
N MET A 47 3.40 -8.60 9.39
CA MET A 47 4.80 -8.22 9.64
C MET A 47 5.48 -9.07 10.71
N GLU A 48 4.78 -9.38 11.80
CA GLU A 48 5.31 -10.27 12.84
C GLU A 48 5.58 -11.67 12.26
N GLU A 49 4.70 -12.17 11.41
CA GLU A 49 4.86 -13.45 10.70
C GLU A 49 6.02 -13.44 9.68
N LEU A 50 6.19 -12.34 8.93
CA LEU A 50 7.33 -12.14 8.03
C LEU A 50 8.66 -12.15 8.79
N ILE A 51 8.74 -11.39 9.88
CA ILE A 51 9.95 -11.29 10.70
C ILE A 51 10.29 -12.66 11.30
N ALA A 52 9.31 -13.32 11.91
CA ALA A 52 9.52 -14.64 12.51
C ALA A 52 9.97 -15.67 11.46
N GLY A 53 9.36 -15.67 10.28
CA GLY A 53 9.74 -16.55 9.18
C GLY A 53 11.16 -16.27 8.65
N PHE A 54 11.54 -14.99 8.57
CA PHE A 54 12.90 -14.59 8.18
C PHE A 54 13.94 -15.07 9.20
N GLU A 55 13.70 -14.86 10.49
CA GLU A 55 14.60 -15.28 11.57
C GLU A 55 14.69 -16.82 11.67
N GLU A 56 13.63 -17.55 11.31
CA GLU A 56 13.66 -19.02 11.23
C GLU A 56 14.63 -19.52 10.15
N VAL A 57 14.62 -18.92 8.96
CA VAL A 57 15.50 -19.31 7.85
C VAL A 57 16.91 -18.70 7.95
N HIS A 58 17.06 -17.63 8.73
CA HIS A 58 18.33 -16.95 9.01
C HIS A 58 18.57 -16.82 10.53
N PRO A 59 18.88 -17.93 11.24
CA PRO A 59 18.93 -17.95 12.71
C PRO A 59 20.03 -17.10 13.34
N ASP A 60 21.00 -16.66 12.54
CA ASP A 60 22.07 -15.76 13.01
C ASP A 60 21.66 -14.28 12.92
N ILE A 61 20.63 -13.93 12.16
CA ILE A 61 20.20 -12.55 11.90
C ILE A 61 18.93 -12.25 12.70
N SER A 62 18.87 -11.10 13.36
CA SER A 62 17.67 -10.63 14.08
C SER A 62 17.09 -9.37 13.46
N VAL A 63 15.79 -9.12 13.64
CA VAL A 63 15.13 -7.90 13.14
C VAL A 63 14.59 -7.08 14.30
N LYS A 64 15.13 -5.86 14.45
CA LYS A 64 14.56 -4.83 15.32
C LYS A 64 13.60 -3.97 14.52
N TRP A 65 12.31 -4.18 14.76
CA TRP A 65 11.23 -3.45 14.09
C TRP A 65 10.80 -2.19 14.86
N ASN A 66 10.95 -1.02 14.23
CA ASN A 66 10.36 0.23 14.67
C ASN A 66 9.09 0.50 13.85
N ASN A 67 7.93 0.38 14.49
CA ASN A 67 6.63 0.62 13.87
C ASN A 67 6.11 2.02 14.20
N PHE A 68 5.76 2.79 13.17
CA PHE A 68 5.28 4.17 13.26
C PHE A 68 3.78 4.24 12.98
N ASP A 69 3.11 5.28 13.49
CA ASP A 69 1.77 5.65 13.00
C ASP A 69 1.78 5.89 11.48
N HIS A 70 0.75 5.44 10.76
CA HIS A 70 0.68 5.50 9.28
C HIS A 70 0.93 6.90 8.71
N GLU A 71 0.21 7.91 9.19
CA GLU A 71 0.37 9.28 8.70
C GLU A 71 1.65 9.94 9.25
N GLY A 72 2.04 9.57 10.48
CA GLY A 72 3.32 9.95 11.07
C GLY A 72 4.53 9.46 10.25
N TYR A 73 4.47 8.24 9.72
CA TYR A 73 5.52 7.61 8.95
C TYR A 73 5.78 8.33 7.62
N LYS A 74 4.71 8.70 6.91
CA LYS A 74 4.78 9.49 5.67
C LYS A 74 5.55 10.81 5.85
N SER A 75 5.51 11.37 7.06
CA SER A 75 6.27 12.57 7.42
C SER A 75 7.70 12.26 7.90
N ALA A 76 7.89 11.15 8.60
CA ALA A 76 9.16 10.77 9.23
C ALA A 76 10.21 10.23 8.24
N ILE A 77 9.80 9.58 7.14
CA ILE A 77 10.73 8.88 6.24
C ILE A 77 11.87 9.74 5.72
N ARG A 78 11.62 10.99 5.32
CA ARG A 78 12.68 11.89 4.84
C ARG A 78 13.73 12.17 5.90
N ASN A 79 13.32 12.23 7.16
CA ASN A 79 14.20 12.54 8.28
C ASN A 79 15.08 11.33 8.61
N PHE A 80 14.50 10.14 8.78
CA PHE A 80 15.32 8.98 9.14
C PHE A 80 16.23 8.54 7.99
N LEU A 81 15.83 8.71 6.72
CA LEU A 81 16.71 8.37 5.59
C LEU A 81 17.99 9.24 5.53
N THR A 82 17.99 10.43 6.15
CA THR A 82 19.13 11.36 6.13
C THR A 82 19.87 11.51 7.46
N ALA A 83 19.24 11.15 8.58
CA ALA A 83 19.81 11.31 9.92
C ALA A 83 20.21 9.99 10.58
N GLU A 84 19.22 9.14 10.91
CA GLU A 84 19.41 7.84 11.54
C GLU A 84 18.77 6.76 10.68
N THR A 85 19.52 6.34 9.68
CA THR A 85 19.05 5.48 8.60
C THR A 85 18.84 4.03 9.09
N PRO A 86 17.64 3.43 8.89
CA PRO A 86 17.42 2.00 9.13
C PRO A 86 18.08 1.17 8.01
N ASP A 87 18.16 -0.14 8.20
CA ASP A 87 18.68 -1.04 7.17
C ASP A 87 17.59 -1.41 6.14
N VAL A 88 16.33 -1.45 6.58
CA VAL A 88 15.15 -1.71 5.73
C VAL A 88 14.05 -0.70 6.06
N ALA A 89 13.37 -0.19 5.04
CA ALA A 89 12.22 0.71 5.18
C ALA A 89 11.05 0.28 4.31
N ALA A 90 9.84 0.19 4.89
CA ALA A 90 8.61 0.07 4.10
C ALA A 90 8.33 1.38 3.35
N TRP A 91 7.76 1.31 2.17
CA TRP A 91 7.26 2.46 1.43
C TRP A 91 6.29 2.02 0.33
N TYR A 92 6.13 2.84 -0.69
CA TYR A 92 5.30 2.55 -1.86
C TYR A 92 6.10 2.66 -3.16
N ALA A 93 5.62 1.93 -4.18
CA ALA A 93 6.20 1.89 -5.50
C ALA A 93 6.05 3.20 -6.31
N GLY A 94 6.67 3.25 -7.49
CA GLY A 94 6.40 4.26 -8.52
C GLY A 94 6.74 5.70 -8.11
N ASN A 95 5.79 6.62 -8.35
CA ASN A 95 5.98 8.05 -8.16
C ASN A 95 6.30 8.44 -6.71
N ARG A 96 5.85 7.64 -5.72
CA ARG A 96 6.18 7.91 -4.32
C ARG A 96 7.61 7.51 -3.95
N MET A 97 8.17 6.51 -4.63
CA MET A 97 9.56 6.08 -4.50
C MET A 97 10.52 7.06 -5.18
N ALA A 98 10.14 7.61 -6.34
CA ALA A 98 11.02 8.40 -7.21
C ALA A 98 11.76 9.56 -6.52
N PRO A 99 11.16 10.38 -5.64
CA PRO A 99 11.88 11.45 -4.94
C PRO A 99 13.04 10.96 -4.07
N PHE A 100 12.93 9.77 -3.49
CA PHE A 100 13.98 9.19 -2.65
C PHE A 100 15.10 8.60 -3.50
N VAL A 101 14.75 7.94 -4.61
CA VAL A 101 15.72 7.45 -5.61
C VAL A 101 16.50 8.60 -6.23
N ASN A 102 15.81 9.65 -6.70
CA ASN A 102 16.43 10.81 -7.32
C ASN A 102 17.33 11.60 -6.35
N ALA A 103 17.04 11.54 -5.04
CA ALA A 103 17.87 12.12 -3.99
C ALA A 103 19.02 11.21 -3.53
N GLY A 104 19.16 9.99 -4.08
CA GLY A 104 20.18 9.02 -3.70
C GLY A 104 19.98 8.42 -2.30
N LEU A 105 18.73 8.35 -1.83
CA LEU A 105 18.37 7.88 -0.49
C LEU A 105 18.01 6.40 -0.42
N PHE A 106 17.79 5.75 -1.56
CA PHE A 106 17.61 4.30 -1.66
C PHE A 106 18.78 3.65 -2.40
N GLU A 107 19.02 2.38 -2.10
CA GLU A 107 20.04 1.53 -2.71
C GLU A 107 19.48 0.83 -3.96
N ASP A 108 20.34 0.64 -4.95
CA ASP A 108 20.06 -0.23 -6.10
C ASP A 108 20.08 -1.69 -5.64
N VAL A 109 18.96 -2.40 -5.83
CA VAL A 109 18.77 -3.81 -5.44
C VAL A 109 18.59 -4.71 -6.67
N SER A 110 19.09 -4.29 -7.83
CA SER A 110 19.01 -5.09 -9.06
C SER A 110 19.67 -6.47 -8.91
N ASP A 111 20.71 -6.58 -8.09
CA ASP A 111 21.36 -7.84 -7.74
C ASP A 111 20.41 -8.80 -7.01
N VAL A 112 19.62 -8.32 -6.04
CA VAL A 112 18.58 -9.11 -5.36
C VAL A 112 17.57 -9.66 -6.39
N TRP A 113 17.20 -8.85 -7.38
CA TRP A 113 16.27 -9.28 -8.42
C TRP A 113 16.87 -10.34 -9.36
N GLU A 114 18.13 -10.17 -9.77
CA GLU A 114 18.84 -11.08 -10.65
C GLU A 114 19.13 -12.42 -9.97
N ASP A 115 19.72 -12.40 -8.78
CA ASP A 115 20.17 -13.59 -8.05
C ASP A 115 19.01 -14.51 -7.60
N ASN A 116 17.81 -13.95 -7.44
CA ASN A 116 16.62 -14.67 -6.97
C ASN A 116 15.56 -14.90 -8.05
N GLY A 117 15.83 -14.53 -9.32
CA GLY A 117 14.88 -14.71 -10.42
C GLY A 117 13.60 -13.86 -10.29
N LEU A 118 13.67 -12.73 -9.60
CA LEU A 118 12.49 -11.89 -9.30
C LEU A 118 11.95 -11.16 -10.54
N ASN A 119 12.78 -10.98 -11.58
CA ASN A 119 12.34 -10.38 -12.84
C ASN A 119 11.20 -11.18 -13.50
N ASP A 120 11.20 -12.50 -13.35
CA ASP A 120 10.13 -13.37 -13.84
C ASP A 120 9.01 -13.50 -12.80
N GLN A 121 9.37 -13.76 -11.54
CA GLN A 121 8.40 -14.03 -10.47
C GLN A 121 7.52 -12.82 -10.12
N LEU A 122 8.08 -11.60 -10.16
CA LEU A 122 7.42 -10.33 -9.83
C LEU A 122 7.16 -9.46 -11.08
N LYS A 123 7.07 -10.08 -12.27
CA LYS A 123 7.00 -9.39 -13.56
C LYS A 123 5.91 -8.32 -13.63
N SER A 124 4.75 -8.56 -13.02
CA SER A 124 3.61 -7.63 -12.98
C SER A 124 3.95 -6.30 -12.29
N ALA A 125 4.76 -6.34 -11.23
CA ALA A 125 5.18 -5.15 -10.47
C ALA A 125 6.57 -4.64 -10.87
N ALA A 126 7.26 -5.31 -11.81
CA ALA A 126 8.62 -4.97 -12.19
C ALA A 126 8.75 -3.52 -12.68
N ALA A 127 7.75 -3.01 -13.41
CA ALA A 127 7.79 -1.65 -13.96
C ALA A 127 7.72 -0.57 -12.86
N SER A 128 6.87 -0.75 -11.85
CA SER A 128 6.70 0.24 -10.76
C SER A 128 7.92 0.32 -9.82
N MET A 129 8.81 -0.67 -9.89
CA MET A 129 10.06 -0.73 -9.13
C MET A 129 11.30 -0.29 -9.91
N THR A 130 11.14 0.00 -11.21
CA THR A 130 12.25 0.37 -12.09
C THR A 130 12.32 1.88 -12.28
N ILE A 131 13.48 2.47 -11.99
CA ILE A 131 13.82 3.85 -12.39
C ILE A 131 15.21 3.81 -13.01
N ASP A 132 15.36 4.39 -14.20
CA ASP A 132 16.61 4.43 -14.97
C ASP A 132 17.28 3.06 -15.16
N GLY A 133 16.45 2.03 -15.41
CA GLY A 133 16.90 0.65 -15.66
C GLY A 133 17.34 -0.13 -14.42
N LYS A 134 17.26 0.46 -13.22
CA LYS A 134 17.62 -0.16 -11.94
C LYS A 134 16.40 -0.46 -11.09
N LYS A 135 16.51 -1.45 -10.21
CA LYS A 135 15.49 -1.82 -9.22
C LYS A 135 15.78 -1.16 -7.88
N TRP A 136 14.76 -0.58 -7.27
CA TRP A 136 14.93 0.23 -6.06
C TRP A 136 14.20 -0.30 -4.83
N GLY A 137 13.64 -1.50 -4.90
CA GLY A 137 13.00 -2.19 -3.78
C GLY A 137 12.36 -3.52 -4.20
N VAL A 138 11.62 -4.14 -3.28
CA VAL A 138 10.85 -5.37 -3.50
C VAL A 138 9.38 -5.16 -3.11
N PRO A 139 8.42 -5.38 -4.03
CA PRO A 139 7.00 -5.37 -3.76
C PRO A 139 6.54 -6.71 -3.17
N TYR A 140 5.60 -6.69 -2.23
CA TYR A 140 5.15 -7.91 -1.53
C TYR A 140 3.63 -8.12 -1.50
N THR A 141 2.87 -7.05 -1.70
CA THR A 141 1.42 -7.09 -1.73
C THR A 141 0.85 -5.96 -2.58
N TYR A 142 -0.33 -6.19 -3.12
CA TYR A 142 -1.18 -5.19 -3.73
C TYR A 142 -2.65 -5.53 -3.47
N TYR A 143 -3.52 -4.56 -3.65
CA TYR A 143 -4.93 -4.73 -3.39
C TYR A 143 -5.77 -3.92 -4.37
N GLN A 144 -6.93 -4.46 -4.70
CA GLN A 144 -7.94 -3.78 -5.49
C GLN A 144 -8.70 -2.75 -4.66
N TRP A 145 -9.17 -1.73 -5.35
CA TRP A 145 -10.28 -0.91 -4.89
C TRP A 145 -11.55 -1.19 -5.67
N GLY A 146 -12.69 -0.86 -5.08
CA GLY A 146 -13.98 -0.92 -5.74
C GLY A 146 -15.10 -0.61 -4.76
N ILE A 147 -16.34 -0.79 -5.20
CA ILE A 147 -17.50 -0.55 -4.35
C ILE A 147 -17.92 -1.85 -3.69
N TYR A 148 -17.74 -1.93 -2.37
CA TYR A 148 -18.35 -2.96 -1.55
C TYR A 148 -19.79 -2.58 -1.25
N TYR A 149 -20.72 -3.52 -1.37
CA TYR A 149 -22.15 -3.23 -1.20
C TYR A 149 -22.91 -4.32 -0.44
N ARG A 150 -24.05 -3.94 0.12
CA ARG A 150 -24.99 -4.81 0.82
C ARG A 150 -25.91 -5.52 -0.16
N LYS A 151 -25.61 -6.79 -0.47
CA LYS A 151 -26.38 -7.63 -1.41
C LYS A 151 -27.82 -7.83 -0.96
N ASP A 152 -28.03 -8.00 0.34
CA ASP A 152 -29.35 -8.16 0.94
C ASP A 152 -30.21 -6.90 0.80
N ILE A 153 -29.64 -5.72 1.06
CA ILE A 153 -30.32 -4.43 0.85
C ILE A 153 -30.63 -4.23 -0.65
N PHE A 154 -29.67 -4.52 -1.53
CA PHE A 154 -29.89 -4.44 -2.98
C PHE A 154 -31.02 -5.36 -3.43
N ALA A 155 -31.04 -6.60 -2.94
CA ALA A 155 -32.08 -7.57 -3.27
C ALA A 155 -33.47 -7.15 -2.76
N GLU A 156 -33.55 -6.65 -1.51
CA GLU A 156 -34.80 -6.13 -0.93
C GLU A 156 -35.35 -4.95 -1.75
N GLN A 157 -34.45 -4.07 -2.21
CA GLN A 157 -34.81 -2.95 -3.06
C GLN A 157 -34.91 -3.34 -4.54
N GLY A 158 -34.71 -4.60 -4.95
CA GLY A 158 -34.72 -5.00 -6.36
C GLY A 158 -33.74 -4.19 -7.23
N ILE A 159 -32.56 -3.89 -6.69
CA ILE A 159 -31.44 -3.22 -7.36
C ILE A 159 -30.51 -4.29 -7.91
N THR A 160 -30.23 -4.22 -9.21
CA THR A 160 -29.14 -4.99 -9.81
C THR A 160 -27.81 -4.24 -9.62
N PRO A 161 -26.69 -4.94 -9.35
CA PRO A 161 -25.33 -4.39 -9.43
C PRO A 161 -25.12 -3.43 -10.61
N PRO A 162 -24.93 -2.11 -10.38
CA PRO A 162 -24.79 -1.14 -11.46
C PRO A 162 -23.45 -1.30 -12.18
N LYS A 163 -23.48 -1.19 -13.51
CA LYS A 163 -22.31 -1.25 -14.40
C LYS A 163 -22.00 0.10 -15.03
N THR A 164 -23.00 0.97 -15.12
CA THR A 164 -22.87 2.33 -15.66
C THR A 164 -23.18 3.37 -14.60
N TRP A 165 -22.72 4.60 -14.83
CA TRP A 165 -22.97 5.73 -13.95
C TRP A 165 -24.46 6.01 -13.75
N ASP A 166 -25.25 5.96 -14.82
CA ASP A 166 -26.70 6.19 -14.76
C ASP A 166 -27.40 5.11 -13.92
N GLU A 167 -26.97 3.85 -14.03
CA GLU A 167 -27.45 2.76 -13.17
C GLU A 167 -27.07 2.98 -11.70
N LEU A 168 -25.87 3.51 -11.44
CA LEU A 168 -25.43 3.83 -10.08
C LEU A 168 -26.27 4.96 -9.47
N LEU A 169 -26.54 6.03 -10.22
CA LEU A 169 -27.40 7.12 -9.79
C LEU A 169 -28.83 6.65 -9.52
N ALA A 170 -29.37 5.77 -10.36
CA ALA A 170 -30.68 5.15 -10.16
C ALA A 170 -30.73 4.27 -8.90
N ALA A 171 -29.66 3.50 -8.63
CA ALA A 171 -29.52 2.75 -7.39
C ALA A 171 -29.47 3.68 -6.17
N CYS A 172 -28.72 4.78 -6.24
CA CYS A 172 -28.63 5.76 -5.16
C CYS A 172 -29.98 6.42 -4.85
N ALA A 173 -30.73 6.83 -5.88
CA ALA A 173 -32.06 7.42 -5.70
C ALA A 173 -33.01 6.43 -5.00
N LYS A 174 -33.02 5.16 -5.43
CA LYS A 174 -33.88 4.12 -4.84
C LYS A 174 -33.53 3.82 -3.39
N LEU A 175 -32.24 3.77 -3.06
CA LEU A 175 -31.77 3.60 -1.68
C LEU A 175 -32.19 4.78 -0.80
N GLN A 176 -32.04 6.00 -1.30
CA GLN A 176 -32.45 7.20 -0.57
C GLN A 176 -33.98 7.24 -0.34
N GLU A 177 -34.79 6.88 -1.34
CA GLU A 177 -36.25 6.73 -1.20
C GLU A 177 -36.64 5.70 -0.14
N ALA A 178 -35.85 4.63 0.00
CA ALA A 178 -36.01 3.60 1.02
C ALA A 178 -35.47 4.01 2.41
N GLY A 179 -34.93 5.21 2.56
CA GLY A 179 -34.34 5.69 3.81
C GLY A 179 -32.96 5.10 4.14
N VAL A 180 -32.30 4.47 3.16
CA VAL A 180 -30.94 3.95 3.27
C VAL A 180 -29.97 4.94 2.63
N THR A 181 -28.91 5.32 3.33
CA THR A 181 -27.88 6.19 2.73
C THR A 181 -27.14 5.41 1.64
N PRO A 182 -27.00 5.92 0.41
CA PRO A 182 -26.34 5.15 -0.64
C PRO A 182 -24.89 4.78 -0.30
N PHE A 183 -24.07 5.75 0.10
CA PHE A 183 -22.66 5.55 0.40
C PHE A 183 -22.29 5.91 1.84
N THR A 184 -21.55 5.02 2.50
CA THR A 184 -20.74 5.40 3.66
C THR A 184 -19.36 5.87 3.22
N ILE A 185 -18.77 6.78 3.98
CA ILE A 185 -17.40 7.25 3.84
C ILE A 185 -16.98 7.91 5.15
N GLY A 186 -15.79 7.57 5.64
CA GLY A 186 -15.08 8.33 6.67
C GLY A 186 -13.95 9.06 5.99
N SER A 187 -13.87 10.38 6.12
CA SER A 187 -12.91 11.21 5.37
C SER A 187 -11.99 12.02 6.27
N LYS A 188 -12.01 11.80 7.59
CA LYS A 188 -11.16 12.52 8.55
C LYS A 188 -9.67 12.44 8.17
N ALA A 189 -9.22 11.29 7.68
CA ALA A 189 -7.86 11.05 7.18
C ALA A 189 -7.59 11.59 5.76
N LEU A 190 -8.58 12.24 5.13
CA LEU A 190 -8.59 12.82 3.77
C LEU A 190 -8.47 11.82 2.62
N TRP A 191 -7.56 10.83 2.70
CA TRP A 191 -7.26 9.90 1.62
C TRP A 191 -8.48 9.13 1.07
N PRO A 192 -9.55 8.81 1.83
CA PRO A 192 -10.71 8.14 1.24
C PRO A 192 -11.42 8.97 0.16
N THR A 193 -11.26 10.30 0.20
CA THR A 193 -11.77 11.20 -0.85
C THR A 193 -10.93 11.18 -2.12
N ALA A 194 -9.66 10.79 -2.01
CA ALA A 194 -8.77 10.64 -3.15
C ALA A 194 -9.18 9.45 -4.01
N GLY A 195 -9.58 8.33 -3.41
CA GLY A 195 -10.10 7.17 -4.15
C GLY A 195 -11.37 7.50 -4.96
N TRP A 196 -12.23 8.40 -4.45
CA TRP A 196 -13.35 8.92 -5.24
C TRP A 196 -12.88 9.77 -6.42
N PHE A 197 -11.97 10.71 -6.18
CA PHE A 197 -11.41 11.55 -7.24
C PHE A 197 -10.74 10.71 -8.34
N ASP A 198 -9.90 9.73 -7.96
CA ASP A 198 -9.18 8.88 -8.89
C ASP A 198 -10.13 8.10 -9.78
N TYR A 199 -11.10 7.37 -9.19
CA TYR A 199 -12.06 6.62 -9.98
C TYR A 199 -12.90 7.50 -10.91
N LEU A 200 -13.32 8.68 -10.44
CA LEU A 200 -14.04 9.60 -11.30
C LEU A 200 -13.16 10.09 -12.46
N ASP A 201 -11.91 10.47 -12.22
CA ASP A 201 -10.98 10.93 -13.26
C ASP A 201 -10.61 9.81 -14.24
N LEU A 202 -10.35 8.60 -13.74
CA LEU A 202 -10.08 7.41 -14.57
C LEU A 202 -11.27 7.05 -15.47
N ARG A 203 -12.50 7.34 -15.05
CA ARG A 203 -13.73 7.05 -15.83
C ARG A 203 -14.19 8.21 -16.71
N VAL A 204 -13.81 9.45 -16.39
CA VAL A 204 -14.14 10.66 -17.16
C VAL A 204 -13.08 10.93 -18.22
N ASN A 205 -11.80 10.87 -17.84
CA ASN A 205 -10.69 11.33 -18.66
C ASN A 205 -9.68 10.23 -19.05
N GLY A 206 -9.64 9.13 -18.30
CA GLY A 206 -8.80 7.97 -18.60
C GLY A 206 -7.42 8.00 -17.96
N TYR A 207 -6.72 6.87 -18.03
CA TYR A 207 -5.46 6.65 -17.32
C TYR A 207 -4.35 7.64 -17.70
N GLU A 208 -4.12 7.88 -19.00
CA GLU A 208 -3.05 8.77 -19.44
C GLU A 208 -3.26 10.19 -18.94
N PHE A 209 -4.50 10.68 -18.97
CA PHE A 209 -4.84 12.00 -18.44
C PHE A 209 -4.60 12.07 -16.94
N HIS A 210 -5.05 11.05 -16.20
CA HIS A 210 -4.85 10.95 -14.76
C HIS A 210 -3.36 11.03 -14.40
N MET A 211 -2.52 10.25 -15.09
CA MET A 211 -1.06 10.27 -14.89
C MET A 211 -0.41 11.59 -15.29
N ASP A 212 -0.90 12.25 -16.35
CA ASP A 212 -0.42 13.57 -16.75
C ASP A 212 -0.85 14.67 -15.75
N LEU A 213 -2.01 14.54 -15.10
CA LEU A 213 -2.45 15.42 -14.02
C LEU A 213 -1.58 15.24 -12.77
N THR A 214 -1.40 14.00 -12.30
CA THR A 214 -0.63 13.71 -11.08
C THR A 214 0.88 13.91 -11.26
N SER A 215 1.39 13.87 -12.49
CA SER A 215 2.76 14.30 -12.82
C SER A 215 2.89 15.81 -13.09
N GLY A 216 1.80 16.56 -12.96
CA GLY A 216 1.78 18.03 -13.03
C GLY A 216 1.84 18.61 -14.43
N LYS A 217 1.67 17.81 -15.50
CA LYS A 217 1.63 18.28 -16.88
C LYS A 217 0.30 18.96 -17.23
N ILE A 218 -0.79 18.54 -16.59
CA ILE A 218 -2.11 19.15 -16.74
C ILE A 218 -2.38 20.12 -15.58
N PRO A 219 -2.87 21.34 -15.86
CA PRO A 219 -3.29 22.25 -14.80
C PRO A 219 -4.60 21.79 -14.15
N TYR A 220 -4.74 22.01 -12.84
CA TYR A 220 -6.00 21.69 -12.13
C TYR A 220 -7.19 22.56 -12.59
N THR A 221 -6.92 23.67 -13.29
CA THR A 221 -7.95 24.51 -13.92
C THR A 221 -8.33 24.05 -15.33
N ASP A 222 -7.84 22.92 -15.82
CA ASP A 222 -8.31 22.33 -17.08
C ASP A 222 -9.80 21.94 -16.96
N GLU A 223 -10.60 22.24 -17.98
CA GLU A 223 -12.05 21.95 -18.00
C GLU A 223 -12.35 20.46 -17.80
N ARG A 224 -11.43 19.58 -18.20
CA ARG A 224 -11.54 18.12 -17.97
C ARG A 224 -11.44 17.75 -16.50
N VAL A 225 -10.64 18.48 -15.70
CA VAL A 225 -10.61 18.31 -14.25
C VAL A 225 -11.92 18.82 -13.64
N LYS A 226 -12.43 19.96 -14.13
CA LYS A 226 -13.74 20.45 -13.70
C LYS A 226 -14.86 19.44 -13.98
N ALA A 227 -14.83 18.74 -15.12
CA ALA A 227 -15.80 17.70 -15.44
C ALA A 227 -15.82 16.54 -14.42
N VAL A 228 -14.68 16.21 -13.79
CA VAL A 228 -14.61 15.23 -12.69
C VAL A 228 -15.41 15.71 -11.47
N PHE A 229 -15.24 16.97 -11.08
CA PHE A 229 -15.98 17.57 -9.96
C PHE A 229 -17.46 17.71 -10.29
N ASP A 230 -17.81 18.06 -11.53
CA ASP A 230 -19.21 18.15 -11.97
C ASP A 230 -19.87 16.77 -11.92
N LYS A 231 -19.16 15.69 -12.31
CA LYS A 231 -19.66 14.31 -12.13
C LYS A 231 -19.78 13.93 -10.67
N TRP A 232 -18.82 14.31 -9.83
CA TRP A 232 -18.89 14.04 -8.40
C TRP A 232 -20.08 14.75 -7.74
N ALA A 233 -20.42 15.97 -8.18
CA ALA A 233 -21.55 16.74 -7.67
C ALA A 233 -22.88 15.98 -7.79
N GLU A 234 -23.04 15.14 -8.82
CA GLU A 234 -24.24 14.30 -9.02
C GLU A 234 -24.47 13.29 -7.87
N LEU A 235 -23.43 12.97 -7.08
CA LEU A 235 -23.56 12.19 -5.85
C LEU A 235 -23.58 13.07 -4.59
N VAL A 236 -22.76 14.13 -4.56
CA VAL A 236 -22.58 14.98 -3.36
C VAL A 236 -23.81 15.85 -3.10
N GLU A 237 -24.33 16.55 -4.12
CA GLU A 237 -25.41 17.53 -3.94
C GLU A 237 -26.75 16.91 -3.49
N PRO A 238 -27.16 15.72 -3.99
CA PRO A 238 -28.35 15.03 -3.47
C PRO A 238 -28.18 14.45 -2.06
N GLY A 239 -26.97 14.49 -1.48
CA GLY A 239 -26.68 13.97 -0.15
C GLY A 239 -26.62 12.45 -0.10
N TYR A 240 -26.01 11.80 -1.10
CA TYR A 240 -25.89 10.34 -1.14
C TYR A 240 -24.78 9.76 -0.25
N PHE A 241 -24.02 10.61 0.44
CA PHE A 241 -23.01 10.21 1.41
C PHE A 241 -23.52 10.39 2.85
N VAL A 242 -23.00 9.57 3.78
CA VAL A 242 -23.24 9.78 5.21
C VAL A 242 -22.85 11.19 5.64
N ALA A 243 -23.75 11.84 6.39
CA ALA A 243 -23.51 13.18 6.91
C ALA A 243 -22.32 13.19 7.89
N ASN A 244 -21.65 14.34 8.01
CA ASN A 244 -20.49 14.54 8.88
C ASN A 244 -19.30 13.60 8.62
N HIS A 245 -19.18 13.05 7.41
CA HIS A 245 -18.06 12.18 7.01
C HIS A 245 -16.67 12.78 7.29
N ALA A 246 -16.52 14.12 7.34
CA ALA A 246 -15.27 14.80 7.66
C ALA A 246 -14.77 14.56 9.11
N ALA A 247 -15.66 14.17 10.03
CA ALA A 247 -15.31 13.87 11.43
C ALA A 247 -15.10 12.37 11.70
N ILE A 248 -15.41 11.51 10.72
CA ILE A 248 -15.44 10.05 10.85
C ILE A 248 -14.17 9.50 10.20
N ASP A 249 -13.47 8.60 10.90
CA ASP A 249 -12.37 7.84 10.30
C ASP A 249 -12.90 6.73 9.40
N TRP A 250 -12.10 6.21 8.47
CA TRP A 250 -12.60 5.24 7.49
C TRP A 250 -13.10 3.95 8.15
N GLN A 251 -12.45 3.48 9.22
CA GLN A 251 -12.91 2.31 9.99
C GLN A 251 -14.24 2.61 10.69
N ASP A 252 -14.38 3.82 11.24
CA ASP A 252 -15.59 4.26 11.95
C ASP A 252 -16.80 4.45 11.00
N ALA A 253 -16.56 4.47 9.68
CA ALA A 253 -17.61 4.51 8.68
C ALA A 253 -18.19 3.12 8.35
N ILE A 254 -17.46 2.03 8.62
CA ILE A 254 -17.88 0.65 8.36
C ILE A 254 -19.13 0.24 9.15
N PRO A 255 -19.31 0.64 10.43
CA PRO A 255 -20.55 0.38 11.17
C PRO A 255 -21.83 0.83 10.46
N HIS A 256 -21.80 1.89 9.63
CA HIS A 256 -22.97 2.29 8.84
C HIS A 256 -23.37 1.22 7.81
N LEU A 257 -22.38 0.60 7.17
CA LEU A 257 -22.59 -0.49 6.22
C LEU A 257 -23.05 -1.77 6.94
N VAL A 258 -22.40 -2.13 8.05
CA VAL A 258 -22.73 -3.30 8.87
C VAL A 258 -24.18 -3.23 9.38
N GLN A 259 -24.57 -2.08 9.92
CA GLN A 259 -25.92 -1.86 10.47
C GLN A 259 -26.99 -1.63 9.38
N GLY A 260 -26.62 -1.62 8.10
CA GLY A 260 -27.53 -1.37 6.97
C GLY A 260 -28.06 0.06 6.91
N LYS A 261 -27.41 1.01 7.60
CA LYS A 261 -27.72 2.45 7.50
C LYS A 261 -27.17 3.06 6.22
N ALA A 262 -26.11 2.47 5.69
CA ALA A 262 -25.60 2.73 4.36
C ALA A 262 -25.49 1.43 3.55
N ALA A 263 -25.56 1.53 2.23
CA ALA A 263 -25.61 0.35 1.36
C ALA A 263 -24.30 0.05 0.62
N MET A 264 -23.46 1.05 0.38
CA MET A 264 -22.23 0.94 -0.39
C MET A 264 -21.04 1.64 0.27
N TYR A 265 -19.82 1.18 -0.03
CA TYR A 265 -18.56 1.81 0.36
C TYR A 265 -17.52 1.63 -0.76
N LEU A 266 -17.08 2.73 -1.38
CA LEU A 266 -15.89 2.73 -2.24
C LEU A 266 -14.63 2.68 -1.35
N MET A 267 -13.91 1.56 -1.40
CA MET A 267 -12.76 1.31 -0.54
C MET A 267 -11.81 0.26 -1.12
N GLY A 268 -10.60 0.17 -0.58
CA GLY A 268 -9.68 -0.94 -0.82
C GLY A 268 -10.07 -2.22 -0.08
N ASN A 269 -9.60 -3.38 -0.56
CA ASN A 269 -9.97 -4.68 0.00
C ASN A 269 -9.62 -4.90 1.47
N PHE A 270 -8.66 -4.16 2.00
CA PHE A 270 -8.32 -4.20 3.43
C PHE A 270 -9.52 -3.92 4.35
N ALA A 271 -10.58 -3.27 3.86
CA ALA A 271 -11.79 -3.01 4.66
C ALA A 271 -12.69 -4.25 4.87
N VAL A 272 -12.56 -5.29 4.03
CA VAL A 272 -13.42 -6.49 4.10
C VAL A 272 -13.28 -7.21 5.44
N ALA A 273 -12.07 -7.31 5.97
CA ALA A 273 -11.83 -7.94 7.27
C ALA A 273 -12.66 -7.26 8.37
N THR A 274 -12.63 -5.93 8.43
CA THR A 274 -13.41 -5.16 9.41
C THR A 274 -14.92 -5.27 9.18
N MET A 275 -15.39 -5.44 7.94
CA MET A 275 -16.80 -5.73 7.65
C MET A 275 -17.22 -7.09 8.21
N LYS A 276 -16.38 -8.13 8.03
CA LYS A 276 -16.60 -9.49 8.55
C LYS A 276 -16.55 -9.53 10.08
N ASP A 277 -15.61 -8.83 10.69
CA ASP A 277 -15.52 -8.66 12.15
C ASP A 277 -16.76 -7.95 12.73
N GLY A 278 -17.36 -7.05 11.95
CA GLY A 278 -18.65 -6.43 12.26
C GLY A 278 -19.85 -7.37 12.18
N GLY A 279 -19.68 -8.60 11.68
CA GLY A 279 -20.70 -9.64 11.60
C GLY A 279 -21.36 -9.80 10.23
N LEU A 280 -20.89 -9.10 9.20
CA LEU A 280 -21.34 -9.35 7.83
C LEU A 280 -20.73 -10.65 7.29
N THR A 281 -21.51 -11.39 6.51
CA THR A 281 -21.06 -12.62 5.85
C THR A 281 -20.83 -12.44 4.35
N ASP A 282 -20.23 -13.44 3.71
CA ASP A 282 -20.03 -13.44 2.26
C ASP A 282 -21.35 -13.46 1.49
N GLU A 283 -22.47 -13.88 2.10
CA GLU A 283 -23.82 -13.76 1.52
C GLU A 283 -24.36 -12.33 1.55
N GLN A 284 -23.84 -11.46 2.42
CA GLN A 284 -24.31 -10.08 2.59
C GLN A 284 -23.43 -9.06 1.89
N ILE A 285 -22.12 -9.33 1.76
CA ILE A 285 -21.19 -8.42 1.10
C ILE A 285 -21.04 -8.81 -0.38
N GLY A 286 -21.13 -7.82 -1.25
CA GLY A 286 -20.78 -7.92 -2.66
C GLY A 286 -19.68 -6.92 -3.01
N PHE A 287 -19.08 -7.11 -4.19
CA PHE A 287 -18.07 -6.24 -4.76
C PHE A 287 -18.48 -5.81 -6.17
N LEU A 288 -18.25 -4.55 -6.50
CA LEU A 288 -18.51 -3.95 -7.80
C LEU A 288 -17.23 -3.24 -8.25
N GLN A 289 -16.83 -3.50 -9.49
CA GLN A 289 -15.95 -2.59 -10.21
C GLN A 289 -16.63 -1.22 -10.30
N PHE A 290 -15.86 -0.14 -10.16
CA PHE A 290 -16.44 1.20 -10.25
C PHE A 290 -17.08 1.41 -11.65
N PRO A 291 -18.36 1.87 -11.72
CA PRO A 291 -19.11 1.91 -12.96
C PRO A 291 -18.48 2.74 -14.08
N GLU A 292 -18.76 2.37 -15.33
CA GLU A 292 -18.39 3.15 -16.50
C GLU A 292 -19.11 4.51 -16.49
N ILE A 293 -18.38 5.61 -16.71
CA ILE A 293 -18.95 6.96 -16.90
C ILE A 293 -18.93 7.34 -18.38
N THR A 294 -17.78 7.16 -19.04
CA THR A 294 -17.59 7.52 -20.46
C THR A 294 -17.59 6.26 -21.32
N PRO A 295 -18.63 6.03 -22.15
CA PRO A 295 -18.72 4.83 -22.98
C PRO A 295 -17.50 4.63 -23.89
N GLY A 296 -16.88 3.45 -23.78
CA GLY A 296 -15.77 3.04 -24.65
C GLY A 296 -14.40 3.60 -24.25
N LEU A 297 -14.31 4.33 -23.13
CA LEU A 297 -13.03 4.68 -22.52
C LEU A 297 -12.39 3.41 -21.91
N PRO A 298 -11.11 3.09 -22.18
CA PRO A 298 -10.45 1.96 -21.55
C PRO A 298 -10.46 2.05 -20.02
N MET A 299 -10.90 0.97 -19.36
CA MET A 299 -11.06 0.91 -17.90
C MET A 299 -9.71 0.69 -17.22
N ALA A 300 -9.24 1.69 -16.49
CA ALA A 300 -8.09 1.57 -15.59
C ALA A 300 -8.55 1.44 -14.13
N GLU A 301 -7.71 0.83 -13.30
CA GLU A 301 -8.06 0.50 -11.92
C GLU A 301 -7.00 0.96 -10.93
N GLU A 302 -7.42 1.14 -9.69
CA GLU A 302 -6.51 1.37 -8.57
C GLU A 302 -5.96 0.04 -8.05
N ALA A 303 -4.64 -0.11 -8.06
CA ALA A 303 -3.94 -1.25 -7.49
C ALA A 303 -2.69 -0.81 -6.72
N PRO A 304 -2.85 -0.16 -5.56
CA PRO A 304 -1.71 0.30 -4.78
C PRO A 304 -0.83 -0.88 -4.38
N THR A 305 0.47 -0.74 -4.61
CA THR A 305 1.48 -1.77 -4.32
C THR A 305 2.38 -1.30 -3.18
N ASP A 306 2.55 -2.15 -2.17
CA ASP A 306 3.40 -1.88 -1.01
C ASP A 306 4.75 -2.57 -1.16
N THR A 307 5.81 -1.89 -0.70
CA THR A 307 7.19 -2.21 -1.03
C THR A 307 8.12 -2.07 0.16
N PHE A 308 9.23 -2.80 0.14
CA PHE A 308 10.36 -2.58 1.02
C PHE A 308 11.60 -2.15 0.25
N HIS A 309 12.38 -1.27 0.86
CA HIS A 309 13.56 -0.64 0.27
C HIS A 309 14.74 -0.76 1.23
N ILE A 310 15.95 -0.75 0.68
CA ILE A 310 17.18 -0.58 1.45
C ILE A 310 17.59 0.89 1.32
N PRO A 311 17.63 1.66 2.41
CA PRO A 311 18.20 3.00 2.40
C PRO A 311 19.68 3.00 2.00
N SER A 312 20.13 4.00 1.25
CA SER A 312 21.53 4.08 0.81
C SER A 312 22.53 4.23 1.97
N GLY A 313 22.10 4.82 3.08
CA GLY A 313 22.83 4.97 4.34
C GLY A 313 22.79 3.76 5.28
N ALA A 314 22.11 2.67 4.91
CA ALA A 314 22.05 1.43 5.69
C ALA A 314 23.46 0.89 5.99
N LYS A 315 23.67 0.40 7.21
CA LYS A 315 24.97 -0.15 7.65
C LYS A 315 25.07 -1.64 7.40
N ASN A 316 23.94 -2.36 7.46
CA ASN A 316 23.85 -3.79 7.27
C ASN A 316 23.14 -4.16 5.96
N LYS A 317 23.70 -3.72 4.82
CA LYS A 317 23.10 -3.95 3.49
C LYS A 317 23.03 -5.42 3.10
N GLU A 318 24.00 -6.23 3.50
CA GLU A 318 24.04 -7.65 3.14
C GLU A 318 22.88 -8.43 3.78
N ASP A 319 22.60 -8.22 5.06
CA ASP A 319 21.46 -8.88 5.71
C ASP A 319 20.13 -8.25 5.28
N ALA A 320 20.10 -6.94 5.01
CA ALA A 320 18.92 -6.29 4.43
C ALA A 320 18.55 -6.87 3.04
N LYS A 321 19.53 -7.19 2.19
CA LYS A 321 19.29 -7.87 0.90
C LYS A 321 18.71 -9.27 1.08
N LYS A 322 19.18 -10.03 2.08
CA LYS A 322 18.58 -11.33 2.43
C LYS A 322 17.13 -11.17 2.88
N PHE A 323 16.83 -10.13 3.67
CA PHE A 323 15.47 -9.82 4.08
C PHE A 323 14.57 -9.51 2.88
N LEU A 324 15.02 -8.67 1.94
CA LEU A 324 14.29 -8.38 0.70
C LEU A 324 14.10 -9.63 -0.17
N ALA A 325 15.08 -10.52 -0.25
CA ALA A 325 14.95 -11.79 -0.98
C ALA A 325 13.92 -12.73 -0.33
N TYR A 326 13.93 -12.84 1.00
CA TYR A 326 12.93 -13.62 1.73
C TYR A 326 11.52 -13.05 1.58
N LEU A 327 11.37 -11.73 1.72
CA LEU A 327 10.11 -11.01 1.47
C LEU A 327 9.55 -11.29 0.07
N ALA A 328 10.41 -11.39 -0.94
CA ALA A 328 10.01 -11.69 -2.31
C ALA A 328 9.57 -13.14 -2.51
N SER A 329 9.88 -14.05 -1.58
CA SER A 329 9.68 -15.48 -1.77
C SER A 329 8.19 -15.85 -1.85
N PRO A 330 7.84 -16.91 -2.60
CA PRO A 330 6.46 -17.39 -2.69
C PRO A 330 5.88 -17.77 -1.32
N GLU A 331 6.68 -18.35 -0.44
CA GLU A 331 6.25 -18.75 0.90
C GLU A 331 5.92 -17.53 1.77
N ALA A 332 6.83 -16.54 1.84
CA ALA A 332 6.61 -15.34 2.63
C ALA A 332 5.39 -14.58 2.14
N GLN A 333 5.28 -14.37 0.81
CA GLN A 333 4.14 -13.66 0.26
C GLN A 333 2.83 -14.43 0.44
N THR A 334 2.82 -15.76 0.30
CA THR A 334 1.63 -16.59 0.58
C THR A 334 1.17 -16.39 2.02
N ARG A 335 2.09 -16.50 2.98
CA ARG A 335 1.77 -16.35 4.42
C ARG A 335 1.27 -14.95 4.73
N MET A 336 2.01 -13.92 4.33
CA MET A 336 1.64 -12.53 4.58
C MET A 336 0.28 -12.17 3.95
N ASN A 337 0.08 -12.52 2.68
CA ASN A 337 -1.12 -12.10 1.95
C ASN A 337 -2.38 -12.83 2.42
N LYS A 338 -2.24 -14.06 2.94
CA LYS A 338 -3.32 -14.75 3.65
C LYS A 338 -3.77 -13.99 4.90
N THR A 339 -2.82 -13.47 5.68
CA THR A 339 -3.11 -12.69 6.89
C THR A 339 -3.63 -11.29 6.55
N LEU A 340 -3.07 -10.64 5.53
CA LEU A 340 -3.51 -9.32 5.05
C LEU A 340 -4.90 -9.36 4.41
N GLY A 341 -5.30 -10.50 3.84
CA GLY A 341 -6.44 -10.55 2.93
C GLY A 341 -6.18 -9.69 1.69
N GLN A 342 -5.01 -9.84 1.07
CA GLN A 342 -4.57 -9.07 -0.11
C GLN A 342 -3.95 -10.00 -1.16
N LEU A 343 -3.54 -9.44 -2.31
CA LEU A 343 -3.00 -10.22 -3.42
C LEU A 343 -1.46 -10.26 -3.35
N PRO A 344 -0.85 -11.46 -3.43
CA PRO A 344 0.60 -11.58 -3.53
C PRO A 344 1.09 -11.14 -4.91
N VAL A 345 2.24 -10.48 -4.94
CA VAL A 345 2.88 -10.03 -6.18
C VAL A 345 3.62 -11.17 -6.88
N ASN A 346 4.19 -12.08 -6.10
CA ASN A 346 4.91 -13.24 -6.62
C ASN A 346 3.93 -14.25 -7.23
N SER A 347 4.06 -14.42 -8.54
CA SER A 347 3.23 -15.31 -9.37
C SER A 347 3.28 -16.80 -8.99
N GLN A 348 4.21 -17.21 -8.14
CA GLN A 348 4.29 -18.57 -7.60
C GLN A 348 3.65 -18.73 -6.21
N SER A 349 3.14 -17.64 -5.61
CA SER A 349 2.43 -17.69 -4.34
C SER A 349 1.07 -18.37 -4.50
N GLU A 350 0.53 -18.91 -3.41
CA GLU A 350 -0.83 -19.43 -3.41
C GLU A 350 -1.83 -18.32 -3.74
N THR A 351 -2.80 -18.65 -4.59
CA THR A 351 -3.87 -17.71 -4.95
C THR A 351 -4.92 -17.69 -3.84
N PRO A 352 -5.40 -16.52 -3.39
CA PRO A 352 -6.42 -16.46 -2.36
C PRO A 352 -7.75 -17.09 -2.81
N GLU A 353 -8.40 -17.86 -1.92
CA GLU A 353 -9.74 -18.42 -2.14
C GLU A 353 -10.89 -17.46 -1.74
N ASP A 354 -10.56 -16.25 -1.27
CA ASP A 354 -11.55 -15.25 -0.88
C ASP A 354 -12.26 -14.66 -2.11
N PRO A 355 -13.61 -14.63 -2.14
CA PRO A 355 -14.37 -14.22 -3.33
C PRO A 355 -14.12 -12.77 -3.74
N TYR A 356 -13.73 -11.89 -2.82
CA TYR A 356 -13.43 -10.49 -3.13
C TYR A 356 -12.06 -10.36 -3.76
N LEU A 357 -11.08 -11.12 -3.27
CA LEU A 357 -9.74 -11.18 -3.85
C LEU A 357 -9.75 -11.81 -5.24
N ASP A 358 -10.54 -12.87 -5.47
CA ASP A 358 -10.73 -13.46 -6.79
C ASP A 358 -11.36 -12.45 -7.78
N ALA A 359 -12.45 -11.79 -7.37
CA ALA A 359 -13.09 -10.75 -8.17
C ALA A 359 -12.14 -9.57 -8.46
N GLY A 360 -11.37 -9.14 -7.46
CA GLY A 360 -10.35 -8.10 -7.58
C GLY A 360 -9.24 -8.50 -8.54
N PHE A 361 -8.69 -9.71 -8.40
CA PHE A 361 -7.66 -10.24 -9.28
C PHE A 361 -8.13 -10.28 -10.73
N HIS A 362 -9.35 -10.76 -10.98
CA HIS A 362 -9.93 -10.76 -12.31
C HIS A 362 -10.14 -9.34 -12.87
N MET A 363 -10.63 -8.42 -12.05
CA MET A 363 -10.79 -7.02 -12.45
C MET A 363 -9.45 -6.38 -12.82
N LEU A 364 -8.45 -6.49 -11.95
CA LEU A 364 -7.13 -5.91 -12.16
C LEU A 364 -6.38 -6.56 -13.35
N SER A 365 -6.53 -7.87 -13.55
CA SER A 365 -5.90 -8.59 -14.67
C SER A 365 -6.48 -8.22 -16.03
N ASN A 366 -7.70 -7.68 -16.07
CA ASN A 366 -8.38 -7.23 -17.28
C ASN A 366 -8.38 -5.69 -17.43
N ALA A 367 -7.81 -4.96 -16.46
CA ALA A 367 -7.69 -3.52 -16.53
C ALA A 367 -6.74 -3.11 -17.66
N TYR A 368 -7.05 -2.00 -18.32
CA TYR A 368 -6.19 -1.40 -19.33
C TYR A 368 -4.85 -0.95 -18.73
N ALA A 369 -4.90 -0.36 -17.54
CA ALA A 369 -3.75 0.11 -16.78
C ALA A 369 -4.08 0.15 -15.29
N LEU A 370 -3.04 0.22 -14.46
CA LEU A 370 -3.13 0.25 -13.00
C LEU A 370 -2.52 1.55 -12.47
N ALA A 371 -3.34 2.38 -11.82
CA ALA A 371 -2.89 3.52 -11.02
C ALA A 371 -2.46 3.06 -9.62
N GLN A 372 -1.75 3.92 -8.90
CA GLN A 372 -1.17 3.60 -7.58
C GLN A 372 -1.82 4.39 -6.45
N PHE A 373 -2.93 5.09 -6.69
CA PHE A 373 -3.66 5.99 -5.82
C PHE A 373 -3.09 7.40 -5.83
N TYR A 374 -3.96 8.41 -5.74
CA TYR A 374 -3.63 9.82 -5.85
C TYR A 374 -2.43 10.26 -5.01
N ASP A 375 -2.38 9.81 -3.75
CA ASP A 375 -1.32 10.22 -2.82
C ASP A 375 0.03 9.51 -3.05
N ARG A 376 0.03 8.49 -3.92
CA ARG A 376 1.22 7.78 -4.42
C ARG A 376 1.60 8.24 -5.81
N ASP A 377 0.63 8.61 -6.65
CA ASP A 377 0.85 9.11 -8.00
C ASP A 377 1.26 10.59 -8.05
N ALA A 378 0.81 11.41 -7.08
CA ALA A 378 1.23 12.80 -6.94
C ALA A 378 2.33 12.98 -5.85
N PRO A 379 3.24 13.97 -6.01
CA PRO A 379 4.16 14.36 -4.94
C PRO A 379 3.41 14.79 -3.68
N ALA A 380 3.99 14.50 -2.51
CA ALA A 380 3.34 14.68 -1.20
C ALA A 380 2.66 16.04 -0.98
N ALA A 381 3.29 17.13 -1.44
CA ALA A 381 2.73 18.47 -1.30
C ALA A 381 1.48 18.70 -2.18
N MET A 382 1.42 18.10 -3.37
CA MET A 382 0.25 18.14 -4.24
C MET A 382 -0.83 17.20 -3.70
N ALA A 383 -0.46 15.97 -3.35
CA ALA A 383 -1.36 14.98 -2.75
C ALA A 383 -2.14 15.55 -1.55
N LYS A 384 -1.42 16.14 -0.58
CA LYS A 384 -2.03 16.76 0.60
C LYS A 384 -3.03 17.85 0.22
N ALA A 385 -2.64 18.76 -0.67
CA ALA A 385 -3.51 19.86 -1.09
C ALA A 385 -4.75 19.37 -1.87
N GLY A 386 -4.57 18.37 -2.74
CA GLY A 386 -5.65 17.72 -3.48
C GLY A 386 -6.66 17.10 -2.53
N MET A 387 -6.23 16.24 -1.62
CA MET A 387 -7.13 15.56 -0.67
C MET A 387 -7.84 16.53 0.29
N GLU A 388 -7.18 17.62 0.72
CA GLU A 388 -7.85 18.72 1.44
C GLU A 388 -8.94 19.38 0.58
N GLY A 389 -8.66 19.61 -0.70
CA GLY A 389 -9.62 20.16 -1.66
C GLY A 389 -10.77 19.21 -1.96
N PHE A 390 -10.52 17.92 -2.08
CA PHE A 390 -11.53 16.89 -2.34
C PHE A 390 -12.51 16.77 -1.17
N GLN A 391 -12.00 16.71 0.07
CA GLN A 391 -12.87 16.76 1.25
C GLN A 391 -13.63 18.08 1.33
N GLU A 392 -12.98 19.23 1.08
CA GLU A 392 -13.67 20.53 1.07
C GLU A 392 -14.81 20.54 0.06
N PHE A 393 -14.60 19.99 -1.14
CA PHE A 393 -15.63 19.90 -2.17
C PHE A 393 -16.82 19.05 -1.73
N MET A 394 -16.59 17.89 -1.12
CA MET A 394 -17.69 17.06 -0.59
C MET A 394 -18.54 17.80 0.46
N VAL A 395 -17.94 18.72 1.23
CA VAL A 395 -18.65 19.52 2.24
C VAL A 395 -19.26 20.81 1.63
N LYS A 396 -18.62 21.37 0.60
CA LYS A 396 -18.95 22.66 -0.03
C LYS A 396 -18.80 22.56 -1.55
N PRO A 397 -19.72 21.87 -2.25
CA PRO A 397 -19.59 21.65 -3.70
C PRO A 397 -19.60 22.97 -4.49
N ASP A 398 -20.23 24.02 -3.96
CA ASP A 398 -20.25 25.38 -4.53
C ASP A 398 -18.86 26.05 -4.60
N LYS A 399 -17.82 25.44 -3.99
CA LYS A 399 -16.45 25.95 -3.96
C LYS A 399 -15.53 25.32 -5.01
N ALA A 400 -16.02 24.46 -5.90
CA ALA A 400 -15.22 23.74 -6.89
C ALA A 400 -14.21 24.65 -7.62
N ASP A 401 -14.65 25.76 -8.23
CA ASP A 401 -13.76 26.69 -8.96
C ASP A 401 -12.66 27.30 -8.07
N ALA A 402 -12.98 27.61 -6.82
CA ALA A 402 -12.03 28.17 -5.88
C ALA A 402 -10.99 27.12 -5.44
N ILE A 403 -11.44 25.87 -5.25
CA ILE A 403 -10.59 24.72 -4.94
C ILE A 403 -9.63 24.48 -6.11
N LEU A 404 -10.12 24.34 -7.35
CA LEU A 404 -9.30 24.10 -8.54
C LEU A 404 -8.24 25.20 -8.74
N LYS A 405 -8.61 26.48 -8.59
CA LYS A 405 -7.66 27.61 -8.64
C LYS A 405 -6.59 27.53 -7.56
N ARG A 406 -6.92 27.02 -6.36
CA ARG A 406 -5.97 26.82 -5.27
C ARG A 406 -5.03 25.65 -5.55
N LEU A 407 -5.56 24.53 -6.05
CA LEU A 407 -4.77 23.37 -6.45
C LEU A 407 -3.77 23.74 -7.55
N GLU A 408 -4.19 24.54 -8.54
CA GLU A 408 -3.29 24.99 -9.62
C GLU A 408 -2.11 25.82 -9.10
N LYS A 409 -2.34 26.70 -8.12
CA LYS A 409 -1.25 27.43 -7.46
C LYS A 409 -0.28 26.50 -6.74
N VAL A 410 -0.76 25.38 -6.19
CA VAL A 410 0.09 24.36 -5.58
C VAL A 410 0.88 23.62 -6.65
N ARG A 411 0.22 23.17 -7.73
CA ARG A 411 0.88 22.50 -8.86
C ARG A 411 2.02 23.35 -9.42
N ALA A 412 1.77 24.61 -9.76
CA ALA A 412 2.78 25.53 -10.29
C ALA A 412 3.99 25.75 -9.35
N ARG A 413 3.81 25.55 -8.04
CA ARG A 413 4.89 25.62 -7.04
C ARG A 413 5.66 24.31 -6.91
N VAL A 414 4.97 23.17 -7.00
CA VAL A 414 5.51 21.83 -6.69
C VAL A 414 6.28 21.23 -7.88
N TYR A 415 5.77 21.38 -9.12
CA TYR A 415 6.30 20.73 -10.32
C TYR A 415 7.14 21.68 -11.18
N LYS A 416 8.09 22.39 -10.56
CA LYS A 416 8.93 23.39 -11.24
C LYS A 416 9.85 22.81 -12.30
#